data_AF-A0A535MUB2-F1
#
_entry.id   AF-A0A535MUB2-F1
#
_cell.length_a   1.000
_cell.length_b   1.000
_cell.length_c   1.000
_cell.angle_alpha   90.00
_cell.angle_beta   90.00
_cell.angle_gamma   90.00
#
_symmetry.space_group_name_H-M   'P 1'
#
loop_
_entity.id
_entity.type
_entity.pdbx_description
1 polymer ?
#
loop_
_entity_poly.entity_id
_entity_poly.type
_entity_poly.pdbx_seq_one_letter_code
_entity_poly.pdbx_strand_id
1 'polypeptide(L)'
;MAVIGLDGVGVPLIRDLTARGLMPNLASLLAGGTLAPMRSSIPVISSVSWTSFMTGRNPGKHGVYGFTDVKPGTLTLFFPNFGNVRSETLWDVAGRAGKRS
;
A
#
# COMPACT_ATOMS: atom_id res chain seq x y z
N MET A 1 -1.67 -6.61 -16.03
CA MET A 1 -1.08 -6.90 -14.70
C MET A 1 -2.07 -6.38 -13.66
N ALA A 2 -2.29 -7.14 -12.58
CA ALA A 2 -3.11 -6.69 -11.47
C ALA A 2 -2.30 -6.83 -10.18
N VAL A 3 -2.47 -5.88 -9.28
CA VAL A 3 -1.96 -5.95 -7.90
C VAL A 3 -3.14 -5.78 -6.98
N ILE A 4 -3.29 -6.69 -6.03
CA ILE A 4 -4.36 -6.68 -5.05
C ILE A 4 -3.71 -6.48 -3.68
N GLY A 5 -4.04 -5.38 -3.01
CA GLY A 5 -3.66 -5.17 -1.62
C GLY A 5 -4.80 -5.57 -0.70
N LEU A 6 -4.48 -6.36 0.33
CA LEU A 6 -5.43 -6.77 1.37
C LEU A 6 -5.03 -6.07 2.68
N ASP A 7 -5.84 -5.11 3.14
CA ASP A 7 -5.51 -4.34 4.35
C ASP A 7 -5.61 -5.23 5.60
N GLY A 8 -4.62 -5.10 6.49
CA GLY A 8 -4.54 -5.89 7.73
C GLY A 8 -4.21 -7.37 7.55
N VAL A 9 -3.85 -7.85 6.35
CA VAL A 9 -3.63 -9.28 6.08
C VAL A 9 -2.14 -9.64 6.11
N GLY A 10 -1.72 -10.32 7.17
CA GLY A 10 -0.37 -10.88 7.31
C GLY A 10 -0.25 -12.34 6.82
N VAL A 11 1.00 -12.77 6.57
CA VAL A 11 1.32 -14.17 6.19
C VAL A 11 0.76 -15.21 7.17
N PRO A 12 0.81 -15.04 8.50
CA PRO A 12 0.25 -16.02 9.43
C PRO A 12 -1.26 -16.25 9.23
N LEU A 13 -2.02 -15.18 8.99
CA LEU A 13 -3.46 -15.26 8.75
C LEU A 13 -3.77 -16.00 7.44
N ILE A 14 -3.02 -15.69 6.37
CA ILE A 14 -3.16 -16.40 5.09
C ILE A 14 -2.90 -17.91 5.27
N ARG A 15 -1.85 -18.27 6.01
CA ARG A 15 -1.51 -19.68 6.28
C ARG A 15 -2.61 -20.40 7.07
N ASP A 16 -3.14 -19.77 8.13
CA ASP A 16 -4.24 -20.36 8.92
C ASP A 16 -5.48 -20.61 8.06
N LEU A 17 -5.95 -19.57 7.36
CA LEU A 17 -7.20 -19.65 6.61
C LEU A 17 -7.12 -20.62 5.42
N THR A 18 -5.97 -20.71 4.77
CA THR A 18 -5.75 -21.69 3.69
C THR A 18 -5.64 -23.11 4.22
N ALA A 19 -4.93 -23.34 5.34
CA ALA A 19 -4.85 -24.65 5.98
C ALA A 19 -6.20 -25.17 6.46
N ARG A 20 -7.09 -24.28 6.88
CA ARG A 20 -8.48 -24.61 7.28
C ARG A 20 -9.43 -24.82 6.09
N GLY A 21 -8.95 -24.69 4.85
CA GLY A 21 -9.76 -24.82 3.64
C GLY A 21 -10.73 -23.66 3.40
N LEU A 22 -10.59 -22.53 4.12
CA LEU A 22 -11.51 -21.38 4.04
C LEU A 22 -11.19 -20.44 2.87
N MET A 23 -9.98 -20.53 2.31
CA MET A 23 -9.55 -19.74 1.15
C MET A 23 -9.03 -20.63 0.01
N PRO A 24 -9.90 -21.46 -0.62
CA PRO A 24 -9.47 -22.45 -1.61
C PRO A 24 -8.83 -21.82 -2.86
N ASN A 25 -9.33 -20.67 -3.31
CA ASN A 25 -8.75 -19.96 -4.46
C ASN A 25 -7.35 -19.41 -4.14
N LEU A 26 -7.14 -18.87 -2.94
CA LEU A 26 -5.82 -18.40 -2.53
C LEU A 26 -4.87 -19.58 -2.34
N ALA A 27 -5.32 -20.68 -1.74
CA ALA A 27 -4.54 -21.91 -1.63
C ALA A 27 -4.08 -22.42 -3.01
N SER A 28 -4.96 -22.41 -4.02
CA SER A 28 -4.61 -22.78 -5.39
C SER A 28 -3.55 -21.85 -5.99
N LEU A 29 -3.68 -20.53 -5.80
CA LEU A 29 -2.66 -19.56 -6.24
C LEU A 29 -1.30 -19.77 -5.56
N LEU A 30 -1.30 -20.14 -4.28
CA LEU A 30 -0.07 -20.40 -3.52
C LEU A 30 0.64 -21.68 -3.97
N ALA A 31 -0.07 -22.67 -4.52
CA ALA A 31 0.54 -23.92 -5.00
C ALA A 31 1.48 -23.70 -6.20
N GLY A 32 1.20 -22.70 -7.03
CA GLY A 32 2.05 -22.29 -8.18
C GLY A 32 2.78 -20.96 -7.98
N GLY A 33 2.64 -20.34 -6.80
CA GLY A 33 3.12 -18.99 -6.52
C GLY A 33 4.16 -18.93 -5.40
N THR A 34 4.41 -17.74 -4.87
CA THR A 34 5.31 -17.52 -3.74
C THR A 34 4.61 -16.70 -2.66
N LEU A 35 4.67 -17.19 -1.41
CA LEU A 35 4.23 -16.47 -0.22
C LEU A 35 5.43 -16.13 0.65
N ALA A 36 5.74 -14.84 0.75
CA ALA A 36 6.84 -14.34 1.58
C ALA A 36 6.37 -13.16 2.45
N PRO A 37 6.88 -13.03 3.69
CA PRO A 37 6.63 -11.85 4.49
C PRO A 37 7.27 -10.62 3.87
N MET A 38 6.57 -9.50 3.90
CA MET A 38 7.07 -8.21 3.41
C MET A 38 7.11 -7.21 4.58
N ARG A 39 8.10 -6.32 4.56
CA ARG A 39 8.15 -5.19 5.49
C ARG A 39 7.15 -4.13 5.04
N SER A 40 6.36 -3.64 5.99
CA SER A 40 5.45 -2.52 5.75
C SER A 40 6.20 -1.18 5.74
N SER A 41 5.49 -0.11 5.41
CA SER A 41 5.95 1.26 5.63
C SER A 41 6.10 1.58 7.13
N ILE A 42 6.84 2.64 7.43
CA ILE A 42 6.94 3.22 8.77
C ILE A 42 6.57 4.70 8.64
N PRO A 43 5.48 5.19 9.26
CA PRO A 43 4.57 4.47 10.18
C PRO A 43 3.68 3.41 9.53
N VAL A 44 3.31 2.38 10.30
CA VAL A 44 2.41 1.27 9.88
C VAL A 44 0.94 1.69 9.89
N ILE A 45 0.59 2.67 9.06
CA ILE A 45 -0.76 3.25 8.96
C ILE A 45 -1.22 3.14 7.51
N SER A 46 -2.49 2.78 7.27
CA SER A 46 -3.00 2.53 5.91
C SER A 46 -2.74 3.68 4.96
N SER A 47 -3.00 4.94 5.33
CA SER A 47 -2.73 6.10 4.44
C SER A 47 -1.27 6.15 3.99
N VAL A 48 -0.33 5.84 4.89
CA VAL A 48 1.10 5.80 4.62
C VAL A 48 1.47 4.61 3.75
N SER A 49 1.02 3.41 4.12
CA SER A 49 1.27 2.16 3.38
C SER A 49 0.77 2.24 1.95
N TRP A 50 -0.46 2.72 1.75
CA TRP A 50 -1.04 2.87 0.42
C TRP A 50 -0.29 3.91 -0.40
N THR A 51 0.02 5.10 0.13
CA THR A 51 0.81 6.08 -0.63
C THR A 51 2.23 5.55 -0.95
N SER A 52 2.86 4.81 -0.04
CA SER A 52 4.15 4.15 -0.29
C SER A 52 4.04 3.13 -1.43
N PHE A 53 2.99 2.30 -1.44
CA PHE A 53 2.71 1.35 -2.52
C PHE A 53 2.51 2.07 -3.87
N MET A 54 1.66 3.09 -3.89
CA MET A 54 1.30 3.82 -5.11
C MET A 54 2.49 4.53 -5.72
N THR A 55 3.44 5.01 -4.91
CA THR A 55 4.58 5.82 -5.39
C THR A 55 5.88 5.02 -5.50
N GLY A 56 5.96 3.84 -4.89
CA GLY A 56 7.22 3.12 -4.70
C GLY A 56 8.24 3.91 -3.85
N ARG A 57 7.79 4.90 -3.07
CA ARG A 57 8.63 5.77 -2.25
C ARG A 57 8.31 5.60 -0.77
N ASN A 58 9.25 6.01 0.09
CA ASN A 58 9.02 6.05 1.54
C ASN A 58 8.32 7.36 1.97
N PRO A 59 7.81 7.43 3.21
CA PRO A 59 7.06 8.59 3.69
C PRO A 59 7.80 9.92 3.66
N GLY A 60 9.12 9.93 3.86
CA GLY A 60 9.93 11.14 3.74
C GLY A 60 9.97 11.71 2.32
N LYS A 61 9.70 10.88 1.30
CA LYS A 61 9.67 11.28 -0.11
C LYS A 61 8.27 11.63 -0.60
N HIS A 62 7.28 10.77 -0.35
CA HIS A 62 5.91 11.04 -0.81
C HIS A 62 5.14 12.00 0.12
N GLY A 63 5.58 12.15 1.37
CA GLY A 63 5.13 13.20 2.27
C GLY A 63 3.81 12.98 2.99
N VAL A 64 3.34 11.73 3.07
CA VAL A 64 2.14 11.36 3.82
C VAL A 64 2.59 10.56 5.04
N TYR A 65 2.23 11.01 6.24
CA TYR A 65 2.70 10.42 7.50
C TYR A 65 1.59 9.81 8.35
N GLY A 66 0.32 10.00 7.98
CA GLY A 66 -0.83 9.51 8.72
C GLY A 66 -2.14 9.97 8.08
N PHE A 67 -3.25 9.81 8.80
CA PHE A 67 -4.56 10.33 8.38
C PHE A 67 -4.72 11.82 8.70
N THR A 68 -3.92 12.33 9.63
CA THR A 68 -3.85 13.74 10.00
C THR A 68 -2.40 14.19 9.94
N ASP A 69 -2.21 15.46 9.60
CA ASP A 69 -0.90 16.10 9.58
C ASP A 69 -1.04 17.57 10.05
N VAL A 70 0.07 18.23 10.35
CA VAL A 70 0.11 19.61 10.83
C VAL A 70 0.50 20.53 9.67
N LYS A 71 -0.27 21.60 9.46
CA LYS A 71 0.09 22.59 8.43
C LYS A 71 1.45 23.22 8.76
N PRO A 72 2.40 23.28 7.82
CA PRO A 72 3.70 23.87 8.06
C PRO A 72 3.60 25.30 8.61
N GLY A 73 4.35 25.59 9.67
CA GLY A 73 4.37 26.91 10.31
C GLY A 73 3.17 27.22 11.20
N THR A 74 2.26 26.27 11.44
CA THR A 74 1.12 26.44 12.35
C THR A 74 0.96 25.23 13.29
N LEU A 75 -0.07 25.28 14.14
CA LEU A 75 -0.53 24.15 14.95
C LEU A 75 -1.89 23.61 14.47
N THR A 76 -2.29 23.96 13.26
CA THR A 76 -3.57 23.56 12.67
C THR A 76 -3.43 22.20 12.01
N LEU A 77 -4.27 21.26 12.43
CA LEU A 77 -4.37 19.95 11.79
C LEU A 77 -5.07 20.05 10.43
N PHE A 78 -4.68 19.18 9.51
CA PHE A 78 -5.39 18.93 8.26
C PHE A 78 -5.40 17.44 7.91
N PHE A 79 -6.32 17.06 7.03
CA PHE A 79 -6.40 15.71 6.48
C PHE A 79 -5.65 15.68 5.14
N PRO A 80 -4.53 14.96 5.02
CA PRO A 80 -3.83 14.80 3.76
C PRO A 80 -4.73 14.17 2.70
N ASN A 81 -4.67 14.69 1.48
CA ASN A 81 -5.32 14.13 0.31
C ASN A 81 -4.31 13.95 -0.82
N PHE A 82 -4.76 13.52 -2.00
CA PHE A 82 -3.88 13.25 -3.13
C PHE A 82 -3.05 14.47 -3.56
N GLY A 83 -3.56 15.69 -3.38
CA GLY A 83 -2.83 16.93 -3.66
C GLY A 83 -1.63 17.17 -2.72
N ASN A 84 -1.52 16.43 -1.61
CA ASN A 84 -0.38 16.49 -0.71
C ASN A 84 0.72 15.47 -1.03
N VAL A 85 0.49 14.56 -1.98
CA VAL A 85 1.46 13.54 -2.38
C VAL A 85 2.55 14.18 -3.23
N ARG A 86 3.79 14.14 -2.73
CA ARG A 86 4.97 14.82 -3.34
C ARG A 86 5.76 13.94 -4.30
N SER A 87 5.22 12.80 -4.70
CA SER A 87 5.89 11.82 -5.56
C SER A 87 4.93 11.29 -6.60
N GLU A 88 5.45 11.04 -7.80
CA GLU A 88 4.69 10.42 -8.88
C GLU A 88 4.24 9.00 -8.52
N THR A 89 3.03 8.63 -8.94
CA THR A 89 2.48 7.29 -8.74
C THR A 89 2.81 6.33 -9.90
N LEU A 90 2.66 5.03 -9.67
CA LEU A 90 2.84 3.99 -10.68
C LEU A 90 1.91 4.21 -11.89
N TRP A 91 0.68 4.71 -11.67
CA TRP A 91 -0.27 5.00 -12.75
C TRP A 91 0.05 6.30 -13.49
N ASP A 92 0.59 7.32 -12.82
CA ASP A 92 1.10 8.51 -13.51
C ASP A 92 2.24 8.13 -14.47
N VAL A 93 3.19 7.30 -13.99
CA VAL A 93 4.29 6.79 -14.81
C VAL A 93 3.76 5.96 -15.98
N ALA A 94 2.79 5.06 -15.72
CA ALA A 94 2.17 4.24 -16.75
C ALA A 94 1.44 5.10 -17.80
N GLY A 95 0.69 6.10 -17.37
CA GLY A 95 -0.03 7.03 -18.22
C GLY A 95 0.91 7.83 -19.12
N ARG A 96 2.03 8.35 -18.58
CA ARG A 96 3.06 9.02 -19.39
C ARG A 96 3.70 8.09 -20.42
N ALA A 97 3.79 6.79 -20.12
CA ALA A 97 4.27 5.77 -21.06
C ALA A 97 3.18 5.30 -22.05
N GLY A 98 2.03 5.96 -22.11
CA GLY A 98 0.91 5.62 -23.01
C GLY A 98 0.21 4.32 -22.64
N LYS A 99 0.35 3.84 -21.40
CA LYS A 99 -0.34 2.64 -20.90
C LYS A 99 -1.67 3.03 -20.26
N ARG A 100 -2.60 2.09 -20.26
CA ARG A 100 -3.86 2.18 -19.50
C ARG A 100 -3.63 1.56 -18.13
N SER A 101 -3.99 2.31 -17.10
CA SER A 101 -3.96 1.91 -15.70
C SER A 101 -5.36 2.00 -15.11
#